data_AF-U7DE77-F1
#
_entry.id   AF-U7DE77-F1
#
_cell.length_a   1.000
_cell.length_b   1.000
_cell.length_c   1.000
_cell.angle_alpha   90.00
_cell.angle_beta   90.00
_cell.angle_gamma   90.00
#
_symmetry.space_group_name_H-M   'P 1'
#
loop_
_entity.id
_entity.type
_entity.pdbx_description
1 polymer ?
#
loop_
_entity_poly.entity_id
_entity_poly.type
_entity_poly.pdbx_seq_one_letter_code
_entity_poly.pdbx_strand_id
1 'polypeptide(L)'
;MEFTFFQTTAGTRLLSQEIVVGAEHHKVDGVTSQSLPMITEKEFLASADEYGRPLFSRIIGLAQEKSLPVHWGTKGFSLNADYKGTHVAICLVYPPDSVYRQTIRTALYARGGVERKTAVPAETIARLKKQAEAIGVFTSAGEDLKCHITRDLSHTEIEDILHWCLSVAGEIKKYGLKE
;
A
#
# COMPACT_ATOMS: atom_id res chain seq x y z
N MET A 1 34.19 -16.21 32.26
CA MET A 1 32.74 -16.03 32.00
C MET A 1 32.28 -14.93 32.91
N GLU A 2 31.92 -13.78 32.35
CA GLU A 2 31.30 -12.68 33.10
C GLU A 2 29.87 -12.53 32.61
N PHE A 3 28.93 -12.37 33.54
CA PHE A 3 27.51 -12.18 33.24
C PHE A 3 27.18 -10.71 33.48
N THR A 4 26.94 -9.96 32.41
CA THR A 4 26.46 -8.59 32.53
C THR A 4 24.95 -8.56 32.28
N PHE A 5 24.20 -8.14 33.28
CA PHE A 5 22.75 -8.00 33.20
C PHE A 5 22.40 -6.60 32.72
N PHE A 6 21.56 -6.51 31.69
CA PHE A 6 20.96 -5.25 31.26
C PHE A 6 19.47 -5.23 31.60
N GLN A 7 19.02 -4.12 32.17
CA GLN A 7 17.62 -3.85 32.44
C GLN A 7 17.16 -2.74 31.49
N THR A 8 16.17 -3.04 30.66
CA THR A 8 15.52 -2.01 29.84
C THR A 8 14.61 -1.14 30.71
N THR A 9 14.30 0.09 30.28
CA THR A 9 13.33 0.98 30.95
C THR A 9 11.92 0.38 31.07
N ALA A 10 11.63 -0.70 30.33
CA ALA A 10 10.38 -1.47 30.40
C ALA A 10 10.49 -2.77 31.23
N GLY A 11 11.61 -3.02 31.93
CA GLY A 11 11.75 -4.12 32.89
C GLY A 11 12.06 -5.50 32.30
N THR A 12 12.18 -5.66 30.98
CA THR A 12 12.51 -6.94 30.37
C THR A 12 14.02 -7.18 30.40
N ARG A 13 14.44 -8.35 30.91
CA ARG A 13 15.84 -8.82 30.96
C ARG A 13 16.15 -9.63 29.71
N LEU A 14 17.21 -9.27 29.00
CA LEU A 14 17.71 -10.01 27.84
C LEU A 14 19.08 -10.61 28.17
N LEU A 15 19.27 -11.89 27.85
CA LEU A 15 20.54 -12.60 28.00
C LEU A 15 21.21 -12.65 26.63
N SER A 16 22.40 -12.05 26.50
CA SER A 16 23.24 -12.17 25.31
C SER A 16 24.50 -12.95 25.67
N GLN A 17 24.90 -13.90 24.81
CA GLN A 17 26.17 -14.63 24.92
C GLN A 17 27.11 -14.07 23.85
N GLU A 18 28.22 -13.45 24.25
CA GLU A 18 29.30 -13.08 23.33
C GLU A 18 30.39 -14.15 23.35
N ILE A 19 30.78 -14.62 22.16
CA ILE A 19 32.00 -15.40 21.97
C ILE A 19 33.12 -14.39 21.67
N VAL A 20 34.08 -14.27 22.58
CA VAL A 20 35.18 -13.30 22.48
C VAL A 20 36.29 -13.87 21.58
N VAL A 21 36.54 -13.21 20.45
CA VAL A 21 37.79 -13.37 19.69
C VAL A 21 38.28 -12.00 19.23
N GLY A 22 39.49 -11.62 19.66
CA GLY A 22 40.32 -10.60 19.02
C GLY A 22 40.01 -9.15 19.39
N ALA A 23 40.93 -8.50 20.08
CA ALA A 23 40.85 -7.10 20.47
C ALA A 23 41.05 -6.15 19.27
N GLU A 24 39.97 -5.48 18.84
CA GLU A 24 40.06 -4.22 18.12
C GLU A 24 38.96 -3.26 18.62
N HIS A 25 39.37 -2.12 19.17
CA HIS A 25 38.46 -1.04 19.54
C HIS A 25 38.02 -0.30 18.28
N HIS A 26 36.91 -0.71 17.71
CA HIS A 26 36.08 0.16 16.87
C HIS A 26 34.78 0.42 17.62
N LYS A 27 34.51 1.69 17.90
CA LYS A 27 33.17 2.13 18.31
C LYS A 27 32.22 1.79 17.17
N VAL A 28 31.51 0.67 17.30
CA VAL A 28 30.38 0.36 16.45
C VAL A 28 29.27 1.30 16.91
N ASP A 29 29.03 2.36 16.15
CA ASP A 29 27.82 3.15 16.30
C ASP A 29 26.63 2.21 16.17
N GLY A 30 25.84 2.12 17.23
CA GLY A 30 24.70 1.21 17.31
C GLY A 30 23.77 1.46 16.12
N VAL A 31 23.56 0.43 15.31
CA VAL A 31 22.59 0.47 14.21
C VAL A 31 21.19 0.60 14.82
N THR A 32 20.71 1.82 14.98
CA THR A 32 19.31 2.07 15.26
C THR A 32 18.52 1.81 13.98
N SER A 33 17.75 0.73 13.95
CA SER A 33 16.76 0.46 12.90
C SER A 33 15.61 1.47 13.01
N GLN A 34 15.83 2.70 12.53
CA GLN A 34 14.78 3.71 12.41
C GLN A 34 13.92 3.43 11.18
N SER A 35 12.60 3.58 11.30
CA SER A 35 11.69 3.49 10.15
C SER A 35 11.99 4.62 9.16
N LEU A 36 12.11 4.27 7.87
CA LEU A 36 12.27 5.26 6.81
C LEU A 36 11.11 6.28 6.83
N PRO A 37 11.36 7.55 6.47
CA PRO A 37 10.31 8.56 6.39
C PRO A 37 9.24 8.17 5.36
N MET A 38 7.99 8.58 5.62
CA MET A 38 6.89 8.43 4.66
C MET A 38 7.08 9.44 3.51
N ILE A 39 6.75 9.01 2.28
CA ILE A 39 6.78 9.87 1.10
C ILE A 39 5.60 10.83 1.11
N THR A 40 5.80 12.08 0.70
CA THR A 40 4.72 13.06 0.52
C THR A 40 4.10 12.97 -0.87
N GLU A 41 2.92 13.57 -1.06
CA GLU A 41 2.28 13.70 -2.38
C GLU A 41 3.21 14.34 -3.43
N LYS A 42 3.87 15.44 -3.05
CA LYS A 42 4.78 16.17 -3.92
C LYS A 42 5.97 15.31 -4.32
N GLU A 43 6.59 14.62 -3.37
CA GLU A 43 7.73 13.73 -3.63
C GLU A 43 7.32 12.53 -4.50
N PHE A 44 6.15 11.94 -4.23
CA PHE A 44 5.62 10.84 -5.02
C PHE A 44 5.37 11.25 -6.47
N LEU A 45 4.67 12.36 -6.71
CA LEU A 45 4.38 12.84 -8.07
C LEU A 45 5.65 13.27 -8.82
N ALA A 46 6.64 13.80 -8.11
CA ALA A 46 7.95 14.10 -8.67
C ALA A 46 8.75 12.84 -9.05
N SER A 47 8.53 11.72 -8.36
CA SER A 47 9.16 10.43 -8.67
C SER A 47 8.52 9.67 -9.84
N ALA A 48 7.27 10.00 -10.19
CA ALA A 48 6.55 9.37 -11.29
C ALA A 48 7.04 9.88 -12.65
N ASP A 49 7.11 8.99 -13.63
CA ASP A 49 7.45 9.34 -15.01
C ASP A 49 6.25 9.96 -15.75
N GLU A 50 6.43 10.25 -17.04
CA GLU A 50 5.40 10.87 -17.89
C GLU A 50 4.16 9.99 -18.09
N TYR A 51 4.28 8.67 -18.00
CA TYR A 51 3.16 7.72 -18.17
C TYR A 51 2.34 7.58 -16.90
N GLY A 52 2.98 7.55 -15.73
CA GLY A 52 2.31 7.32 -14.44
C GLY A 52 1.64 8.56 -13.88
N ARG A 53 2.30 9.72 -14.03
CA ARG A 53 1.89 10.99 -13.42
C ARG A 53 0.44 11.39 -13.75
N PRO A 54 -0.08 11.25 -14.99
CA PRO A 54 -1.46 11.60 -15.31
C PRO A 54 -2.48 10.80 -14.48
N LEU A 55 -2.33 9.48 -14.42
CA LEU A 55 -3.25 8.62 -13.67
C LEU A 55 -3.13 8.85 -12.16
N PHE A 56 -1.91 8.93 -11.63
CA PHE A 56 -1.70 9.13 -10.20
C PHE A 56 -2.29 10.45 -9.71
N SER A 57 -2.12 11.53 -10.48
CA SER A 57 -2.69 12.84 -10.15
C SER A 57 -4.22 12.78 -10.12
N ARG A 58 -4.83 12.03 -11.06
CA ARG A 58 -6.29 11.84 -11.09
C ARG A 58 -6.80 10.98 -9.94
N ILE A 59 -6.05 9.96 -9.51
CA ILE A 59 -6.40 9.15 -8.32
C ILE A 59 -6.37 10.00 -7.06
N ILE A 60 -5.35 10.84 -6.89
CA ILE A 60 -5.23 11.75 -5.73
C ILE A 60 -6.35 12.80 -5.77
N GLY A 61 -6.63 13.37 -6.94
CA GLY A 61 -7.75 14.31 -7.12
C GLY A 61 -9.11 13.66 -6.80
N LEU A 62 -9.35 12.44 -7.27
CA LEU A 62 -10.54 11.66 -6.92
C LEU A 62 -10.63 11.47 -5.39
N ALA A 63 -9.50 11.17 -4.75
CA ALA A 63 -9.46 10.95 -3.31
C ALA A 63 -9.87 12.21 -2.53
N GLN A 64 -9.38 13.37 -2.94
CA GLN A 64 -9.76 14.67 -2.37
C GLN A 64 -11.24 14.97 -2.62
N GLU A 65 -11.71 14.83 -3.86
CA GLU A 65 -13.09 15.12 -4.26
C GLU A 65 -14.11 14.26 -3.51
N LYS A 66 -13.80 12.98 -3.31
CA LYS A 66 -14.70 12.00 -2.72
C LYS A 66 -14.40 11.71 -1.25
N SER A 67 -13.47 12.46 -0.65
CA SER A 67 -13.02 12.27 0.74
C SER A 67 -12.58 10.83 1.04
N LEU A 68 -11.88 10.19 0.08
CA LEU A 68 -11.31 8.85 0.25
C LEU A 68 -9.93 8.96 0.92
N PRO A 69 -9.67 8.27 2.05
CA PRO A 69 -8.37 8.37 2.72
C PRO A 69 -7.21 7.87 1.86
N VAL A 70 -6.14 8.67 1.81
CA VAL A 70 -4.85 8.29 1.23
C VAL A 70 -3.87 8.00 2.36
N HIS A 71 -3.31 6.79 2.38
CA HIS A 71 -2.22 6.46 3.30
C HIS A 71 -0.91 6.39 2.54
N TRP A 72 0.01 7.27 2.90
CA TRP A 72 1.36 7.30 2.39
C TRP A 72 2.24 6.29 3.11
N GLY A 73 2.95 5.48 2.33
CA GLY A 73 4.02 4.60 2.80
C GLY A 73 5.39 5.24 2.56
N THR A 74 6.44 4.43 2.63
CA THR A 74 7.82 4.87 2.37
C THR A 74 8.13 5.07 0.89
N LYS A 75 7.38 4.39 0.01
CA LYS A 75 7.61 4.39 -1.46
C LYS A 75 6.36 4.62 -2.29
N GLY A 76 5.17 4.56 -1.72
CA GLY A 76 3.92 4.65 -2.48
C GLY A 76 2.77 5.02 -1.57
N PHE A 77 1.55 4.84 -2.05
CA PHE A 77 0.37 5.09 -1.24
C PHE A 77 -0.73 4.05 -1.47
N SER A 78 -1.71 4.03 -0.58
CA SER A 78 -2.97 3.32 -0.80
C SER A 78 -4.13 4.30 -0.87
N LEU A 79 -5.03 4.06 -1.81
CA LEU A 79 -6.36 4.68 -1.82
C LEU A 79 -7.29 3.79 -1.00
N ASN A 80 -8.04 4.37 -0.08
CA ASN A 80 -8.89 3.63 0.85
C ASN A 80 -10.33 4.13 0.82
N ALA A 81 -11.28 3.25 1.13
CA ALA A 81 -12.61 3.64 1.56
C ALA A 81 -12.62 3.79 3.09
N ASP A 82 -13.32 4.79 3.61
CA ASP A 82 -13.65 4.87 5.02
C ASP A 82 -15.00 4.17 5.30
N TYR A 83 -15.00 3.31 6.30
CA TYR A 83 -16.22 2.89 6.96
C TYR A 83 -16.10 3.09 8.47
N LYS A 84 -16.76 4.13 8.98
CA LYS A 84 -16.81 4.46 10.41
C LYS A 84 -15.40 4.60 11.02
N GLY A 85 -14.49 5.26 10.33
CA GLY A 85 -13.09 5.45 10.77
C GLY A 85 -12.17 4.27 10.50
N THR A 86 -12.69 3.16 9.96
CA THR A 86 -11.85 2.03 9.52
C THR A 86 -11.55 2.16 8.04
N HIS A 87 -10.27 2.25 7.71
CA HIS A 87 -9.83 2.38 6.32
C HIS A 87 -9.60 1.01 5.69
N VAL A 88 -10.25 0.78 4.56
CA VAL A 88 -10.16 -0.45 3.75
C VAL A 88 -9.49 -0.10 2.43
N ALA A 89 -8.39 -0.77 2.10
CA ALA A 89 -7.64 -0.49 0.89
C ALA A 89 -8.44 -0.90 -0.36
N ILE A 90 -8.53 0.02 -1.32
CA ILE A 90 -9.10 -0.19 -2.65
C ILE A 90 -8.00 -0.61 -3.62
N CYS A 91 -6.91 0.17 -3.65
CA CYS A 91 -5.73 -0.12 -4.46
C CYS A 91 -4.45 0.41 -3.80
N LEU A 92 -3.31 -0.13 -4.24
CA LEU A 92 -1.97 0.26 -3.85
C LEU A 92 -1.26 0.84 -5.07
N VAL A 93 -0.61 1.98 -4.90
CA VAL A 93 -0.02 2.76 -5.99
C VAL A 93 1.48 2.95 -5.74
N TYR A 94 2.28 2.67 -6.76
CA TYR A 94 3.73 2.66 -6.67
C TYR A 94 4.38 3.44 -7.83
N PRO A 95 5.48 4.16 -7.58
CA PRO A 95 6.28 4.84 -8.59
C PRO A 95 7.34 3.90 -9.21
N PRO A 96 8.09 4.36 -10.23
CA PRO A 96 9.09 3.53 -10.94
C PRO A 96 10.20 2.92 -10.06
N ASP A 97 10.62 3.63 -9.00
CA ASP A 97 11.73 3.22 -8.11
C ASP A 97 11.31 2.21 -7.04
N SER A 98 10.02 1.87 -6.96
CA SER A 98 9.52 0.79 -6.10
C SER A 98 9.93 -0.59 -6.62
N VAL A 99 10.06 -1.57 -5.71
CA VAL A 99 10.22 -2.99 -6.07
C VAL A 99 9.06 -3.51 -6.93
N TYR A 100 7.88 -2.88 -6.81
CA TYR A 100 6.71 -3.19 -7.62
C TYR A 100 6.66 -2.41 -8.94
N ARG A 101 7.66 -1.56 -9.21
CA ARG A 101 7.70 -0.62 -10.35
C ARG A 101 6.48 0.29 -10.39
N GLN A 102 6.35 1.06 -11.47
CA GLN A 102 5.25 1.98 -11.65
C GLN A 102 3.94 1.22 -11.91
N THR A 103 3.17 1.01 -10.84
CA THR A 103 1.99 0.14 -10.88
C THR A 103 0.84 0.66 -10.03
N ILE A 104 -0.37 0.30 -10.43
CA ILE A 104 -1.52 0.24 -9.53
C ILE A 104 -1.87 -1.22 -9.34
N ARG A 105 -2.05 -1.63 -8.09
CA ARG A 105 -2.44 -2.98 -7.71
C ARG A 105 -3.78 -2.93 -7.01
N THR A 106 -4.71 -3.81 -7.39
CA THR A 106 -5.96 -3.95 -6.63
C THR A 106 -5.65 -4.44 -5.23
N ALA A 107 -6.52 -4.12 -4.28
CA ALA A 107 -6.45 -4.61 -2.90
C ALA A 107 -7.75 -5.33 -2.53
N LEU A 108 -8.30 -6.15 -3.44
CA LEU A 108 -9.48 -6.95 -3.18
C LEU A 108 -9.17 -8.06 -2.17
N TYR A 109 -7.98 -8.65 -2.27
CA TYR A 109 -7.54 -9.80 -1.46
C TYR A 109 -6.35 -9.51 -0.55
N ALA A 110 -5.74 -8.32 -0.67
CA ALA A 110 -4.68 -7.88 0.24
C ALA A 110 -5.11 -7.91 1.72
N ARG A 111 -4.14 -8.05 2.64
CA ARG A 111 -4.38 -8.09 4.10
C ARG A 111 -5.20 -6.91 4.62
N GLY A 112 -5.00 -5.72 4.05
CA GLY A 112 -5.73 -4.49 4.38
C GLY A 112 -6.96 -4.23 3.49
N GLY A 113 -7.29 -5.18 2.63
CA GLY A 113 -8.21 -5.07 1.50
C GLY A 113 -9.64 -5.51 1.79
N VAL A 114 -10.43 -5.59 0.71
CA VAL A 114 -11.89 -5.75 0.76
C VAL A 114 -12.29 -7.07 1.42
N GLU A 115 -11.82 -8.20 0.90
CA GLU A 115 -12.21 -9.55 1.37
C GLU A 115 -11.92 -9.69 2.86
N ARG A 116 -10.76 -9.22 3.32
CA ARG A 116 -10.32 -9.44 4.71
C ARG A 116 -11.06 -8.58 5.73
N LYS A 117 -11.45 -7.36 5.35
CA LYS A 117 -12.00 -6.37 6.30
C LYS A 117 -13.51 -6.19 6.23
N THR A 118 -14.15 -6.59 5.14
CA THR A 118 -15.53 -6.21 4.85
C THR A 118 -16.48 -7.38 4.74
N ALA A 119 -17.76 -7.15 5.02
CA ALA A 119 -18.82 -8.11 4.81
C ALA A 119 -19.27 -8.17 3.34
N VAL A 120 -18.49 -7.62 2.40
CA VAL A 120 -18.77 -7.69 0.97
C VAL A 120 -18.76 -9.17 0.54
N PRO A 121 -19.87 -9.68 -0.05
CA PRO A 121 -19.96 -11.08 -0.43
C PRO A 121 -18.92 -11.49 -1.47
N ALA A 122 -18.46 -12.74 -1.42
CA ALA A 122 -17.40 -13.25 -2.30
C ALA A 122 -17.75 -13.12 -3.79
N GLU A 123 -19.01 -13.32 -4.17
CA GLU A 123 -19.52 -13.13 -5.52
C GLU A 123 -19.46 -11.66 -5.98
N THR A 124 -19.63 -10.71 -5.04
CA THR A 124 -19.47 -9.29 -5.33
C THR A 124 -18.00 -8.94 -5.55
N ILE A 125 -17.10 -9.48 -4.73
CA ILE A 125 -15.64 -9.31 -4.91
C ILE A 125 -15.19 -9.90 -6.25
N ALA A 126 -15.67 -11.11 -6.60
CA ALA A 126 -15.38 -11.74 -7.89
C ALA A 126 -15.89 -10.90 -9.07
N ARG A 127 -17.07 -10.28 -8.94
CA ARG A 127 -17.59 -9.33 -9.95
C ARG A 127 -16.71 -8.09 -10.07
N LEU A 128 -16.30 -7.47 -8.96
CA LEU A 128 -15.40 -6.30 -8.96
C LEU A 128 -14.06 -6.63 -9.63
N LYS A 129 -13.53 -7.84 -9.40
CA LYS A 129 -12.32 -8.32 -10.08
C LYS A 129 -12.53 -8.42 -11.60
N LYS A 130 -13.61 -9.06 -12.03
CA LYS A 130 -13.97 -9.15 -13.47
C LYS A 130 -14.18 -7.78 -14.11
N GLN A 131 -14.73 -6.82 -13.38
CA GLN A 131 -14.87 -5.43 -13.85
C GLN A 131 -13.50 -4.79 -14.10
N ALA A 132 -12.53 -4.97 -13.20
CA ALA A 132 -11.16 -4.50 -13.44
C ALA A 132 -10.48 -5.21 -14.62
N GLU A 133 -10.66 -6.53 -14.75
CA GLU A 133 -10.14 -7.30 -15.90
C GLU A 133 -10.69 -6.78 -17.23
N ALA A 134 -11.98 -6.42 -17.26
CA ALA A 134 -12.65 -5.91 -18.46
C ALA A 134 -12.13 -4.54 -18.95
N ILE A 135 -11.43 -3.78 -18.10
CA ILE A 135 -10.75 -2.53 -18.51
C ILE A 135 -9.60 -2.84 -19.49
N GLY A 136 -9.04 -4.06 -19.46
CA GLY A 136 -8.02 -4.52 -20.42
C GLY A 136 -6.60 -4.07 -20.13
N VAL A 137 -6.38 -3.20 -19.14
CA VAL A 137 -5.04 -2.74 -18.70
C VAL A 137 -4.49 -3.48 -17.49
N PHE A 138 -5.33 -4.28 -16.83
CA PHE A 138 -4.96 -5.07 -15.67
C PHE A 138 -4.48 -6.46 -16.07
N THR A 139 -3.47 -6.94 -15.36
CA THR A 139 -2.89 -8.28 -15.49
C THR A 139 -2.87 -8.97 -14.13
N SER A 140 -2.77 -10.30 -14.11
CA SER A 140 -2.73 -11.06 -12.86
C SER A 140 -1.51 -10.71 -11.99
N ALA A 141 -1.73 -10.64 -10.68
CA ALA A 141 -0.72 -10.30 -9.69
C ALA A 141 -0.90 -11.08 -8.37
N GLY A 142 -1.08 -12.39 -8.48
CA GLY A 142 -1.51 -13.26 -7.39
C GLY A 142 -3.04 -13.38 -7.40
N GLU A 143 -3.67 -13.22 -6.24
CA GLU A 143 -5.15 -13.16 -6.16
C GLU A 143 -5.69 -11.81 -6.66
N ASP A 144 -4.88 -10.76 -6.52
CA ASP A 144 -5.14 -9.40 -7.01
C ASP A 144 -4.65 -9.19 -8.45
N LEU A 145 -4.97 -8.02 -9.01
CA LEU A 145 -4.55 -7.57 -10.33
C LEU A 145 -3.57 -6.40 -10.24
N LYS A 146 -2.81 -6.16 -11.30
CA LYS A 146 -1.96 -4.99 -11.45
C LYS A 146 -2.05 -4.38 -12.85
N CYS A 147 -2.04 -3.05 -12.91
CA CYS A 147 -1.76 -2.30 -14.12
C CYS A 147 -0.31 -1.83 -14.05
N HIS A 148 0.54 -2.27 -14.99
CA HIS A 148 1.91 -1.78 -15.13
C HIS A 148 1.88 -0.62 -16.12
N ILE A 149 2.22 0.58 -15.65
CA ILE A 149 2.05 1.81 -16.42
C ILE A 149 3.36 2.10 -17.15
N THR A 150 3.50 1.54 -18.35
CA THR A 150 4.70 1.66 -19.21
C THR A 150 4.41 2.38 -20.53
N ARG A 151 3.23 2.98 -20.65
CA ARG A 151 2.74 3.72 -21.81
C ARG A 151 1.70 4.73 -21.35
N ASP A 152 1.36 5.67 -22.23
CA ASP A 152 0.19 6.50 -22.05
C ASP A 152 -1.08 5.64 -21.94
N LEU A 153 -1.84 5.89 -20.87
CA LEU A 153 -3.19 5.40 -20.73
C LEU A 153 -4.14 6.41 -21.36
N SER A 154 -5.06 5.93 -22.18
CA SER A 154 -6.10 6.75 -22.77
C SER A 154 -6.99 7.37 -21.68
N HIS A 155 -7.67 8.46 -22.03
CA HIS A 155 -8.63 9.09 -21.13
C HIS A 155 -9.68 8.08 -20.62
N THR A 156 -10.23 7.25 -21.52
CA THR A 156 -11.20 6.21 -21.17
C THR A 156 -10.63 5.19 -20.18
N GLU A 157 -9.42 4.68 -20.40
CA GLU A 157 -8.77 3.74 -19.46
C GLU A 157 -8.59 4.36 -18.07
N ILE A 158 -8.22 5.64 -18.00
CA ILE A 158 -8.10 6.36 -16.73
C ILE A 158 -9.46 6.48 -16.05
N GLU A 159 -10.50 6.96 -16.75
CA GLU A 159 -11.85 7.08 -16.18
C GLU A 159 -12.40 5.73 -15.70
N ASP A 160 -12.20 4.66 -16.46
CA ASP A 160 -12.65 3.31 -16.09
C ASP A 160 -11.97 2.83 -14.80
N ILE A 161 -10.67 3.12 -14.62
CA ILE A 161 -9.96 2.83 -13.35
C ILE A 161 -10.57 3.61 -12.19
N LEU A 162 -10.86 4.90 -12.37
CA LEU A 162 -11.46 5.74 -11.32
C LEU A 162 -12.87 5.29 -10.98
N HIS A 163 -13.69 4.96 -11.98
CA HIS A 163 -15.03 4.40 -11.80
C HIS A 163 -15.00 3.05 -11.09
N TRP A 164 -14.01 2.21 -11.40
CA TRP A 164 -13.79 0.97 -10.68
C TRP A 164 -13.46 1.22 -9.20
N CYS A 165 -12.55 2.15 -8.89
CA CYS A 165 -12.24 2.53 -7.50
C CYS A 165 -13.49 2.98 -6.73
N LEU A 166 -14.34 3.81 -7.36
CA LEU A 166 -15.60 4.25 -6.78
C LEU A 166 -16.60 3.10 -6.57
N SER A 167 -16.65 2.15 -7.49
CA SER A 167 -17.51 0.96 -7.37
C SER A 167 -17.09 0.13 -6.16
N VAL A 168 -15.79 -0.10 -5.97
CA VAL A 168 -15.26 -0.80 -4.78
C VAL A 168 -15.63 -0.04 -3.50
N ALA A 169 -15.41 1.28 -3.45
CA ALA A 169 -15.77 2.10 -2.30
C ALA A 169 -17.28 2.03 -1.97
N GLY A 170 -18.13 2.02 -3.01
CA GLY A 170 -19.57 1.88 -2.88
C GLY A 170 -20.00 0.56 -2.25
N GLU A 171 -19.41 -0.56 -2.68
CA GLU A 171 -19.71 -1.87 -2.09
C GLU A 171 -19.22 -1.96 -0.64
N ILE A 172 -18.03 -1.42 -0.32
CA ILE A 172 -17.53 -1.34 1.06
C ILE A 172 -18.52 -0.56 1.94
N LYS A 173 -19.02 0.58 1.46
CA LYS A 173 -20.00 1.40 2.18
C LYS A 173 -21.34 0.68 2.37
N LYS A 174 -21.77 -0.08 1.36
CA LYS A 174 -23.02 -0.84 1.37
C LYS A 174 -23.01 -1.98 2.37
N TYR A 175 -21.96 -2.79 2.38
CA TYR A 175 -21.90 -4.02 3.19
C TYR A 175 -21.23 -3.80 4.55
N GLY A 176 -20.36 -2.81 4.70
CA GLY A 176 -19.66 -2.54 5.96
C GLY A 176 -18.55 -3.54 6.29
N LEU A 177 -18.10 -3.54 7.54
CA LEU A 177 -17.02 -4.40 8.04
C LEU A 177 -17.53 -5.80 8.39
N LYS A 178 -16.62 -6.78 8.44
CA LYS A 178 -16.91 -8.07 9.10
C LYS A 178 -17.07 -7.86 10.61
N GLU A 179 -17.94 -8.66 11.22
CA GLU A 179 -18.05 -8.77 12.69
C GLU A 179 -16.87 -9.57 13.30
#